data_AF-A0A7W1L2D9-F1
#
_entry.id   AF-A0A7W1L2D9-F1
#
_cell.length_a   1.000
_cell.length_b   1.000
_cell.length_c   1.000
_cell.angle_alpha   90.00
_cell.angle_beta   90.00
_cell.angle_gamma   90.00
#
_symmetry.space_group_name_H-M   'P 1'
#
loop_
_entity.id
_entity.type
_entity.pdbx_description
1 polymer ?
#
loop_
_entity_poly.entity_id
_entity_poly.type
_entity_poly.pdbx_seq_one_letter_code
_entity_poly.pdbx_strand_id
1 'polypeptide(L)' 'DWEYALDVIARYELERRAGAILISPVWGEVDLQEMAEWVATSGLDVRMQLQLHKQIWGPEARGV' A
#
# COMPACT_ATOMS: atom_id res chain seq x y z
N ASP A 1 4.37 -9.78 3.89
CA ASP A 1 3.65 -8.73 3.15
C ASP A 1 2.86 -7.81 4.05
N TRP A 2 1.60 -8.09 4.34
CA TRP A 2 0.76 -7.21 5.15
C TRP A 2 1.20 -7.15 6.62
N GLU A 3 1.31 -8.29 7.30
CA GLU A 3 1.75 -8.35 8.71
C GLU A 3 3.13 -7.71 8.93
N TYR A 4 4.04 -7.91 7.97
CA TYR A 4 5.35 -7.28 8.00
C TYR A 4 5.24 -5.75 7.88
N ALA A 5 4.36 -5.24 7.00
CA ALA A 5 4.11 -3.81 6.91
C ALA A 5 3.58 -3.25 8.24
N LEU A 6 2.69 -3.96 8.93
CA LEU A 6 2.20 -3.57 10.26
C LEU A 6 3.32 -3.52 11.30
N ASP A 7 4.18 -4.53 11.34
CA ASP A 7 5.35 -4.56 12.24
C ASP A 7 6.31 -3.39 11.96
N VAL A 8 6.55 -3.06 10.69
CA VAL A 8 7.36 -1.89 10.32
C VAL A 8 6.70 -0.58 10.78
N ILE A 9 5.40 -0.41 10.57
CA ILE A 9 4.65 0.78 11.03
C ILE A 9 4.78 0.95 12.53
N ALA A 10 4.56 -0.13 13.29
CA ALA A 10 4.66 -0.13 14.75
C ALA A 10 6.10 0.12 15.22
N ARG A 11 7.07 -0.62 14.70
CA ARG A 11 8.49 -0.55 15.08
C ARG A 11 9.07 0.84 14.95
N TYR A 12 8.69 1.57 13.90
CA TYR A 12 9.22 2.90 13.62
C TYR A 12 8.28 4.03 14.01
N GLU A 13 7.14 3.72 14.64
CA GLU A 13 6.11 4.69 15.06
C GLU A 13 5.69 5.61 13.91
N LEU A 14 5.44 5.02 12.74
CA LEU A 14 5.25 5.78 11.50
C LEU A 14 4.00 6.65 11.54
N GLU A 15 2.93 6.23 12.24
CA GLU A 15 1.70 7.03 12.40
C GLU A 15 1.95 8.37 13.11
N ARG A 16 3.02 8.47 13.91
CA ARG A 16 3.41 9.71 14.59
C ARG A 16 4.41 10.54 13.80
N ARG A 17 5.18 9.91 12.90
CA ARG A 17 6.37 10.52 12.29
C ARG A 17 6.20 10.84 10.81
N ALA A 18 5.37 10.10 10.09
CA ALA A 18 5.12 10.30 8.67
C ALA A 18 3.86 11.16 8.48
N GLY A 19 3.88 12.06 7.48
CA GLY A 19 2.68 12.83 7.11
C GLY A 19 1.62 12.00 6.37
N ALA A 20 2.01 10.84 5.84
CA ALA A 20 1.13 9.82 5.30
C ALA A 20 1.90 8.49 5.19
N ILE A 21 1.21 7.38 5.45
CA ILE A 21 1.72 6.03 5.18
C ILE A 21 0.98 5.48 3.97
N LEU A 22 1.72 5.18 2.91
CA LEU A 22 1.15 4.65 1.67
C LEU A 22 1.45 3.15 1.58
N ILE A 23 0.40 2.36 1.38
CA ILE A 23 0.50 0.93 1.13
C ILE A 23 0.15 0.72 -0.33
N SER A 24 1.03 0.05 -1.08
CA SER A 24 0.80 -0.32 -2.47
C SER A 24 0.85 -1.84 -2.62
N PRO A 25 -0.02 -2.45 -3.44
CA PRO A 25 0.04 -3.87 -3.69
C PRO A 25 1.25 -4.21 -4.54
N VAL A 26 1.74 -5.44 -4.41
CA VAL A 26 2.58 -6.04 -5.44
C VAL A 26 1.69 -6.31 -6.65
N TRP A 27 2.12 -5.84 -7.83
CA TRP A 27 1.30 -5.90 -9.04
C TRP A 27 1.00 -7.34 -9.46
N GLY A 28 -0.28 -7.65 -9.65
CA GLY A 28 -0.75 -8.96 -10.10
C GLY A 28 -0.72 -10.06 -9.03
N GLU A 29 -0.18 -9.77 -7.85
CA GLU A 29 -0.03 -10.75 -6.76
C GLU A 29 -1.03 -10.51 -5.61
N VAL A 30 -1.50 -9.26 -5.45
CA VAL A 30 -2.46 -8.89 -4.40
C VAL A 30 -3.72 -8.36 -5.07
N ASP A 31 -4.86 -8.96 -4.70
CA ASP A 31 -6.17 -8.48 -5.15
C ASP A 31 -6.48 -7.10 -4.55
N LEU A 32 -7.01 -6.20 -5.37
CA LEU A 32 -7.25 -4.81 -4.96
C LEU A 32 -8.41 -4.69 -3.98
N GLN A 33 -9.42 -5.56 -4.08
CA GLN A 33 -10.55 -5.55 -3.16
C GLN A 33 -10.11 -6.06 -1.78
N GLU A 34 -9.35 -7.16 -1.75
CA GLU A 34 -8.78 -7.70 -0.51
C GLU A 34 -7.88 -6.68 0.20
N MET A 35 -6.98 -6.02 -0.53
CA MET A 35 -6.13 -4.97 0.03
C MET A 35 -6.93 -3.78 0.56
N ALA A 36 -7.98 -3.37 -0.16
CA ALA A 36 -8.84 -2.28 0.28
C ALA A 36 -9.53 -2.64 1.61
N GLU A 37 -9.95 -3.91 1.77
CA GLU A 37 -10.57 -4.40 2.99
C GLU A 37 -9.56 -4.45 4.16
N TRP A 38 -8.33 -4.91 3.92
CA TRP A 38 -7.26 -4.84 4.93
C TRP A 38 -7.00 -3.40 5.40
N VAL A 39 -6.86 -2.45 4.47
CA VAL A 39 -6.66 -1.04 4.80
C VAL A 39 -7.85 -0.50 5.59
N ALA A 40 -9.07 -0.72 5.12
CA ALA A 40 -10.29 -0.22 5.76
C ALA A 40 -10.52 -0.79 7.16
N THR A 41 -10.14 -2.05 7.39
CA THR A 41 -10.34 -2.75 8.67
C THR A 41 -9.14 -2.68 9.61
N SER A 42 -7.99 -2.17 9.16
CA SER A 42 -6.74 -2.13 9.94
C SER A 42 -6.80 -1.28 11.20
N GLY A 43 -7.64 -0.24 11.22
CA GLY A 43 -7.66 0.77 12.27
C GLY A 43 -6.42 1.69 12.29
N LEU A 44 -5.52 1.58 11.30
CA LEU A 44 -4.32 2.39 11.18
C LEU A 44 -4.56 3.61 10.27
N ASP A 45 -3.82 4.69 10.48
CA ASP A 45 -3.78 5.85 9.56
C ASP A 45 -2.90 5.56 8.34
N VAL A 46 -3.36 4.62 7.51
CA VAL A 46 -2.71 4.20 6.26
C VAL A 46 -3.61 4.45 5.07
N ARG A 47 -3.01 4.70 3.91
CA ARG A 47 -3.73 4.98 2.66
C ARG A 47 -3.33 3.97 1.60
N MET A 48 -4.33 3.40 0.95
CA MET A 48 -4.12 2.57 -0.23
C MET A 48 -3.62 3.43 -1.40
N GLN A 49 -2.52 3.01 -2.01
CA GLN A 49 -1.93 3.62 -3.19
C GLN A 49 -1.89 2.60 -4.33
N LEU A 50 -2.64 2.87 -5.40
CA LEU A 50 -2.58 2.06 -6.61
C LEU A 50 -1.32 2.38 -7.41
N GLN A 51 -0.78 1.38 -8.09
CA GLN A 51 0.27 1.55 -9.09
C GLN A 51 -0.34 2.12 -10.38
N LEU A 52 -0.75 3.39 -10.34
CA LEU A 52 -1.47 4.08 -11.43
C LEU A 52 -0.73 3.96 -12.77
N HIS A 53 0.60 3.99 -12.76
CA HIS A 53 1.36 3.89 -13.99
C HIS A 53 1.12 2.58 -14.75
N LYS A 54 0.95 1.47 -14.02
CA LYS A 54 0.63 0.17 -14.62
C LYS A 54 -0.80 0.07 -15.09
N GLN A 55 -1.73 0.82 -14.48
CA GLN A 55 -3.12 0.90 -14.93
C GLN A 55 -3.28 1.77 -16.18
N ILE A 56 -2.54 2.88 -16.27
CA ILE A 56 -2.68 3.86 -17.36
C ILE A 56 -1.83 3.45 -18.58
N TRP A 57 -0.57 3.07 -18.37
CA TRP A 57 0.38 2.80 -19.46
C TRP A 57 0.73 1.31 -19.61
N GLY A 58 0.28 0.46 -18.68
CA GLY A 58 0.61 -0.96 -18.66
C GLY A 58 1.88 -1.29 -17.85
N PRO A 59 2.05 -2.55 -17.43
CA PRO A 59 3.10 -2.95 -16.49
C PRO A 59 4.53 -2.87 -17.05
N GLU A 60 4.69 -2.90 -18.38
CA GLU A 60 5.99 -2.87 -19.06
C GLU A 60 6.46 -1.45 -19.42
N ALA A 61 5.63 -0.43 -19.17
CA ALA A 61 5.96 0.96 -19.48
C ALA A 61 7.11 1.45 -18.57
N ARG A 62 8.13 2.07 -19.17
CA ARG A 62 9.27 2.64 -18.46
C ARG A 62 9.32 4.15 -18.68
N GLY A 63 9.68 4.90 -17.64
CA GLY A 63 9.83 6.36 -17.70
C GLY A 63 8.52 7.13 -17.72
N VAL A 64 7.45 6.56 -17.17
CA VAL A 64 6.10 7.16 -17.02
C VAL A 64 5.76 7.41 -15.57
#